data_AF-A0A8J2NB99-F1
#
_entry.id   AF-A0A8J2NB99-F1
#
_cell.length_a   1.000
_cell.length_b   1.000
_cell.length_c   1.000
_cell.angle_alpha   90.00
_cell.angle_beta   90.00
_cell.angle_gamma   90.00
#
_symmetry.space_group_name_H-M   'P 1'
#
loop_
_entity.id
_entity.type
_entity.pdbx_description
1 polymer ?
#
loop_
_entity_poly.entity_id
_entity_poly.type
_entity_poly.pdbx_seq_one_letter_code
_entity_poly.pdbx_strand_id
1 'polypeptide(L)'
;MAGYGIPKSYRHQDGFGVHTFRFVTDDGDSKFVKFHWKSKQGKASLVWDEAQHLAGKNPDYHREDLWDAIESGNGPEWELNARIFDEDQALSFGFDVLDATKIIPEELVPLQPLGIMKLNANPVNYFAD
;
A
#
# COMPACT_ATOMS: atom_id res chain seq x y z
N MET A 1 11.91 13.01 2.85
CA MET A 1 12.57 13.30 4.14
C MET A 1 12.65 12.06 5.03
N ALA A 2 11.56 11.29 5.22
CA ALA A 2 11.62 9.98 5.88
C ALA A 2 11.95 8.83 4.90
N GLY A 3 12.17 7.63 5.42
CA GLY A 3 12.51 6.42 4.65
C GLY A 3 11.44 5.94 3.65
N TYR A 4 10.19 6.40 3.77
CA TYR A 4 9.12 6.08 2.81
C TYR A 4 9.45 6.52 1.37
N GLY A 5 10.32 7.52 1.20
CA GLY A 5 10.75 7.99 -0.13
C GLY A 5 11.90 7.19 -0.76
N ILE A 6 12.55 6.30 0.01
CA ILE A 6 13.67 5.46 -0.44
C ILE A 6 13.49 4.02 0.07
N PRO A 7 12.42 3.34 -0.35
CA PRO A 7 12.11 1.99 0.12
C PRO A 7 13.18 0.97 -0.29
N LYS A 8 13.31 -0.12 0.46
CA LYS A 8 14.29 -1.19 0.17
C LYS A 8 13.93 -2.02 -1.08
N SER A 9 12.64 -2.13 -1.37
CA SER A 9 12.07 -2.78 -2.56
C SER A 9 10.58 -2.44 -2.64
N TYR A 10 9.91 -2.75 -3.75
CA TYR A 10 8.44 -2.68 -3.83
C TYR A 10 7.78 -3.57 -2.78
N ARG A 11 8.37 -4.74 -2.51
CA ARG A 11 7.85 -5.76 -1.60
C ARG A 11 7.80 -5.29 -0.14
N HIS A 12 8.61 -4.32 0.25
CA HIS A 12 8.75 -3.85 1.64
C HIS A 12 8.07 -2.51 1.91
N GLN A 13 6.94 -2.26 1.25
CA GLN A 13 6.17 -1.03 1.36
C GLN A 13 4.70 -1.34 1.68
N ASP A 14 4.12 -0.53 2.56
CA ASP A 14 2.66 -0.44 2.68
C ASP A 14 2.12 0.40 1.51
N GLY A 15 0.88 0.13 1.11
CA GLY A 15 0.15 0.90 0.10
C GLY A 15 -1.10 1.55 0.69
N PHE A 16 -1.54 2.66 0.11
CA PHE A 16 -2.69 3.43 0.61
C PHE A 16 -3.53 3.92 -0.55
N GLY A 17 -4.86 3.80 -0.45
CA GLY A 17 -5.79 4.39 -1.41
C GLY A 17 -5.88 5.91 -1.32
N VAL A 18 -5.37 6.50 -0.22
CA VAL A 18 -5.34 7.93 0.14
C VAL A 18 -6.73 8.55 0.31
N HIS A 19 -7.55 8.52 -0.74
CA HIS A 19 -8.89 9.06 -0.75
C HIS A 19 -9.86 8.23 0.09
N THR A 20 -10.94 8.89 0.52
CA THR A 20 -12.11 8.23 1.09
C THR A 20 -13.06 7.84 -0.04
N PHE A 21 -13.40 6.56 -0.10
CA PHE A 21 -14.39 5.99 -1.01
C PHE A 21 -15.65 5.60 -0.23
N ARG A 22 -16.65 5.03 -0.92
CA ARG A 22 -17.81 4.40 -0.29
C ARG A 22 -17.93 2.94 -0.70
N PHE A 23 -18.19 2.06 0.27
CA PHE A 23 -18.84 0.79 0.01
C PHE A 23 -20.35 1.01 -0.03
N VAL A 24 -21.04 0.33 -0.94
CA VAL A 24 -22.50 0.38 -1.08
C VAL A 24 -23.02 -1.05 -1.08
N THR A 25 -24.03 -1.31 -0.26
CA THR A 25 -24.70 -2.62 -0.20
C THR A 25 -25.80 -2.73 -1.26
N ASP A 26 -26.32 -3.93 -1.47
CA ASP A 26 -27.44 -4.17 -2.41
C ASP A 26 -28.71 -3.38 -2.03
N ASP A 27 -28.88 -3.07 -0.74
CA ASP A 27 -29.98 -2.26 -0.21
C ASP A 27 -29.77 -0.74 -0.41
N GLY A 28 -28.60 -0.33 -0.90
CA GLY A 28 -28.25 1.07 -1.16
C GLY A 28 -27.60 1.81 0.03
N ASP A 29 -27.47 1.14 1.18
CA ASP A 29 -26.75 1.69 2.33
C ASP A 29 -25.26 1.83 2.00
N SER A 30 -24.61 2.87 2.56
CA SER A 30 -23.20 3.11 2.30
C SER A 30 -22.38 3.43 3.55
N LYS A 31 -21.11 3.02 3.52
CA LYS A 31 -20.11 3.37 4.53
C LYS A 31 -18.88 3.96 3.86
N PHE A 32 -18.21 4.88 4.53
CA PHE A 32 -16.92 5.38 4.07
C PHE A 32 -15.84 4.32 4.22
N VAL A 33 -14.91 4.28 3.27
CA VAL A 33 -13.78 3.37 3.28
C VAL A 33 -12.47 4.02 2.86
N LYS A 34 -11.39 3.73 3.60
CA LYS A 34 -9.99 3.97 3.16
C LYS A 34 -9.23 2.65 3.05
N PHE A 35 -8.71 2.36 1.86
CA PHE A 35 -7.97 1.13 1.56
C PHE A 35 -6.50 1.20 1.97
N HIS A 36 -5.99 0.08 2.48
CA HIS A 36 -4.63 -0.08 2.95
C HIS A 36 -4.09 -1.44 2.48
N TRP A 37 -2.87 -1.46 1.96
CA TRP A 37 -2.10 -2.66 1.73
C TRP A 37 -1.03 -2.78 2.80
N LYS A 38 -1.07 -3.87 3.55
CA LYS A 38 -0.03 -4.20 4.54
C LYS A 38 0.90 -5.23 3.96
N SER A 39 2.17 -4.86 3.76
CA SER A 39 3.17 -5.81 3.27
C SER A 39 3.39 -6.92 4.27
N LYS A 40 3.32 -8.17 3.82
CA LYS A 40 3.65 -9.35 4.64
C LYS A 40 5.16 -9.55 4.79
N GLN A 41 5.97 -8.85 4.00
CA GLN A 41 7.43 -8.83 4.10
C GLN A 41 7.92 -7.81 5.15
N GLY A 42 7.02 -6.96 5.65
CA GLY A 42 7.36 -5.85 6.54
C GLY A 42 7.87 -4.61 5.81
N LYS A 43 8.00 -3.50 6.55
CA LYS A 43 8.48 -2.23 6.00
C LYS A 43 9.98 -2.09 6.16
N ALA A 44 10.67 -1.76 5.07
CA ALA A 44 12.10 -1.52 5.07
C ALA A 44 12.47 -0.42 4.08
N SER A 45 13.46 0.39 4.44
CA SER A 45 13.96 1.52 3.66
C SER A 45 15.47 1.48 3.58
N LEU A 46 16.01 2.03 2.50
CA LEU A 46 17.42 2.34 2.36
C LEU A 46 17.78 3.55 3.24
N VAL A 47 19.07 3.75 3.46
CA VAL A 47 19.61 5.06 3.87
C VAL A 47 19.94 5.88 2.62
N TRP A 48 19.93 7.21 2.74
CA TRP A 48 20.06 8.10 1.58
C TRP A 48 21.36 7.87 0.78
N ASP A 49 22.48 7.71 1.48
CA ASP A 49 23.78 7.45 0.85
C ASP A 49 23.78 6.15 0.02
N GLU A 50 23.22 5.07 0.58
CA GLU A 50 23.05 3.79 -0.12
C GLU A 50 22.14 3.96 -1.35
N ALA A 51 21.01 4.66 -1.20
CA ALA A 51 20.05 4.87 -2.28
C ALA A 51 20.67 5.64 -3.47
N GLN A 52 21.50 6.66 -3.21
CA GLN A 52 22.16 7.41 -4.28
C GLN A 52 23.22 6.57 -5.00
N HIS A 53 24.04 5.83 -4.27
CA HIS A 53 25.03 4.94 -4.88
C HIS A 53 24.36 3.82 -5.69
N LEU A 54 23.26 3.27 -5.17
CA LEU A 54 22.50 2.22 -5.83
C LEU A 54 21.87 2.72 -7.13
N ALA A 55 21.30 3.92 -7.15
CA ALA A 55 20.75 4.52 -8.36
C ALA A 55 21.78 4.67 -9.50
N GLY A 56 23.05 4.89 -9.16
CA GLY A 56 24.14 4.92 -10.15
C GLY A 56 24.65 3.54 -10.56
N LYS A 57 24.64 2.56 -9.67
CA LYS A 57 25.16 1.20 -9.93
C LYS A 57 24.14 0.30 -10.62
N ASN A 58 22.87 0.39 -10.23
CA ASN A 58 21.78 -0.39 -10.77
C ASN A 58 20.48 0.44 -10.70
N PRO A 59 20.13 1.18 -11.77
CA PRO A 59 18.88 1.93 -11.83
C PRO A 59 17.63 1.04 -11.87
N ASP A 60 17.78 -0.25 -12.16
CA ASP A 60 16.69 -1.23 -12.28
C ASP A 60 16.47 -2.06 -11.00
N TYR A 61 17.20 -1.75 -9.92
CA TYR A 61 17.25 -2.55 -8.70
C TYR A 61 15.88 -2.98 -8.14
N HIS A 62 14.88 -2.10 -8.08
CA HIS A 62 13.55 -2.48 -7.60
C HIS A 62 12.75 -3.37 -8.55
N ARG A 63 12.98 -3.21 -9.86
CA ARG A 63 12.35 -4.02 -10.91
C ARG A 63 12.93 -5.44 -10.88
N GLU A 64 14.25 -5.53 -10.81
CA GLU A 64 15.00 -6.78 -10.69
C GLU A 64 14.63 -7.53 -9.40
N ASP A 65 14.62 -6.85 -8.24
CA ASP A 65 14.21 -7.46 -6.96
C ASP A 65 12.81 -8.11 -7.02
N LEU A 66 11.84 -7.43 -7.63
CA LEU A 66 10.48 -7.96 -7.76
C LEU A 66 10.44 -9.16 -8.71
N TRP A 67 11.10 -9.04 -9.86
CA TRP A 67 11.15 -10.08 -10.88
C TRP A 67 11.76 -11.37 -10.32
N ASP A 68 12.93 -11.26 -9.69
CA ASP A 68 13.68 -12.38 -9.12
C ASP A 68 12.94 -13.01 -7.94
N ALA A 69 12.27 -12.19 -7.12
CA ALA A 69 11.44 -12.70 -6.03
C ALA A 69 10.32 -13.60 -6.57
N ILE A 70 9.67 -13.20 -7.68
CA ILE A 70 8.62 -14.00 -8.30
C ILE A 70 9.21 -15.26 -8.94
N GLU A 71 10.29 -15.17 -9.71
CA GLU A 71 10.94 -16.34 -10.35
C GLU A 71 11.45 -17.36 -9.35
N SER A 72 11.98 -16.90 -8.20
CA SER A 72 12.45 -17.78 -7.12
C SER A 72 11.34 -18.40 -6.27
N GLY A 73 10.06 -18.17 -6.61
CA GLY A 73 8.91 -18.66 -5.86
C GLY A 73 8.63 -17.89 -4.57
N ASN A 74 9.38 -16.82 -4.29
CA ASN A 74 9.22 -15.91 -3.14
C ASN A 74 8.39 -14.66 -3.50
N GLY A 75 7.39 -14.85 -4.37
CA GLY A 75 6.52 -13.79 -4.83
C GLY A 75 5.86 -13.05 -3.65
N PRO A 76 5.84 -11.70 -3.67
CA PRO A 76 5.42 -10.92 -2.51
C PRO A 76 3.93 -10.99 -2.23
N GLU A 77 3.59 -10.80 -0.96
CA GLU A 77 2.22 -10.78 -0.48
C GLU A 77 1.89 -9.47 0.26
N TRP A 78 0.66 -9.01 0.06
CA TRP A 78 0.07 -7.92 0.84
C TRP A 78 -1.33 -8.31 1.30
N GLU A 79 -1.68 -7.93 2.53
CA GLU A 79 -3.04 -8.04 3.03
C GLU A 79 -3.80 -6.74 2.75
N LEU A 80 -4.90 -6.88 2.01
CA LEU A 80 -5.85 -5.80 1.81
C LEU A 80 -6.58 -5.59 3.13
N ASN A 81 -6.50 -4.37 3.63
CA ASN A 81 -7.19 -3.92 4.80
C ASN A 81 -8.05 -2.70 4.44
N ALA A 82 -9.16 -2.54 5.14
CA ALA A 82 -10.05 -1.39 5.01
C ALA A 82 -10.30 -0.77 6.37
N ARG A 83 -10.38 0.56 6.40
CA ARG A 83 -10.98 1.30 7.50
C ARG A 83 -12.39 1.66 7.09
N ILE A 84 -13.37 1.16 7.81
CA ILE A 84 -14.79 1.33 7.49
C ILE A 84 -15.43 2.11 8.62
N PHE A 85 -16.09 3.22 8.28
CA PHE A 85 -16.70 4.13 9.26
C PHE A 85 -17.92 4.83 8.66
N ASP A 86 -18.81 5.29 9.54
CA ASP A 86 -20.06 5.95 9.15
C ASP A 86 -19.89 7.47 9.03
N GLU A 87 -20.86 8.16 8.42
CA GLU A 87 -20.76 9.61 8.22
C GLU A 87 -20.70 10.39 9.56
N ASP A 88 -21.46 9.94 10.57
CA ASP A 88 -21.44 10.53 11.91
C ASP A 88 -20.07 10.40 12.58
N GLN A 89 -19.38 9.26 12.37
CA GLN A 89 -18.00 9.09 12.85
C GLN A 89 -17.05 10.04 12.12
N ALA A 90 -17.20 10.20 10.81
CA ALA A 90 -16.37 11.11 10.02
C ALA A 90 -16.43 12.54 10.57
N LEU A 91 -17.62 13.03 10.94
CA LEU A 91 -17.81 14.36 11.52
C LEU A 91 -17.14 14.53 12.90
N SER A 92 -16.88 13.43 13.61
CA SER A 92 -16.26 13.44 14.94
C SER A 92 -14.73 13.55 14.94
N PHE A 93 -14.06 13.33 13.79
CA PHE A 93 -12.60 13.20 13.75
C PHE A 93 -11.82 14.52 13.84
N GLY A 94 -12.51 15.66 13.77
CA GLY A 94 -11.86 16.98 13.84
C GLY A 94 -11.09 17.36 12.57
N PHE A 95 -11.22 16.59 11.48
CA PHE A 95 -10.72 16.90 10.15
C PHE A 95 -11.69 16.37 9.09
N ASP A 96 -11.61 16.90 7.87
CA ASP A 96 -12.42 16.42 6.76
C ASP A 96 -11.84 15.12 6.20
N VAL A 97 -12.63 14.05 6.20
CA VAL A 97 -12.22 12.75 5.66
C VAL A 97 -12.04 12.77 4.14
N LEU A 98 -12.60 13.75 3.45
CA LEU A 98 -12.44 13.96 2.00
C LEU A 98 -11.15 14.72 1.67
N ASP A 99 -10.49 15.33 2.66
CA ASP A 99 -9.18 15.95 2.49
C ASP A 99 -8.09 14.86 2.34
N ALA A 100 -7.54 14.75 1.13
CA ALA A 100 -6.49 13.78 0.80
C ALA A 100 -5.14 14.05 1.51
N THR A 101 -4.98 15.20 2.17
CA THR A 101 -3.80 15.51 2.99
C THR A 101 -3.89 14.93 4.41
N LYS A 102 -5.04 14.35 4.79
CA LYS A 102 -5.28 13.82 6.14
C LYS A 102 -5.30 12.29 6.15
N ILE A 103 -4.61 11.75 7.16
CA ILE A 103 -4.66 10.34 7.50
C ILE A 103 -5.66 10.13 8.64
N ILE A 104 -6.35 8.99 8.64
CA ILE A 104 -7.13 8.58 9.80
C ILE A 104 -6.14 7.89 10.76
N PRO A 105 -6.04 8.28 12.04
CA PRO A 105 -5.25 7.56 13.03
C PRO A 105 -5.81 6.15 13.29
N GLU A 106 -4.95 5.16 13.49
CA GLU A 106 -5.36 3.74 13.65
C GLU A 106 -6.20 3.51 14.90
N GLU A 107 -6.02 4.37 15.90
CA GLU A 107 -6.74 4.38 17.17
C GLU A 107 -8.20 4.83 17.03
N LEU A 108 -8.53 5.61 15.98
CA LEU A 108 -9.90 6.07 15.74
C LEU A 108 -10.71 5.04 14.96
N VAL A 109 -10.09 4.44 13.94
CA VAL A 109 -10.72 3.42 13.10
C VAL A 109 -9.69 2.34 12.82
N PRO A 110 -9.83 1.14 13.44
CA PRO A 110 -8.88 0.05 13.25
C PRO A 110 -8.95 -0.51 11.84
N LEU A 111 -7.86 -1.13 11.41
CA LEU A 111 -7.81 -1.85 10.13
C LEU A 111 -8.59 -3.16 10.21
N GLN A 112 -9.43 -3.40 9.21
CA GLN A 112 -10.16 -4.65 9.03
C GLN A 112 -9.59 -5.41 7.83
N PRO A 113 -9.07 -6.64 8.02
CA PRO A 113 -8.54 -7.43 6.92
C PRO A 113 -9.66 -7.93 6.01
N LEU A 114 -9.47 -7.75 4.70
CA LEU A 114 -10.41 -8.16 3.65
C LEU A 114 -9.91 -9.32 2.80
N GLY A 115 -8.59 -9.49 2.67
CA GLY A 115 -8.02 -10.57 1.86
C GLY A 115 -6.52 -10.41 1.63
N ILE A 116 -5.95 -11.33 0.85
CA ILE A 116 -4.52 -11.36 0.52
C ILE A 116 -4.34 -11.28 -1.00
N MET A 117 -3.44 -10.41 -1.44
CA MET A 117 -2.92 -10.37 -2.80
C MET A 117 -1.52 -10.97 -2.81
N LYS A 118 -1.31 -11.95 -3.68
CA LYS A 118 -0.01 -12.56 -3.95
C LYS A 118 0.37 -12.32 -5.40
N LEU A 119 1.55 -11.77 -5.63
CA LEU A 119 2.12 -11.70 -6.98
C LEU A 119 2.98 -12.93 -7.21
N ASN A 120 2.60 -13.78 -8.17
CA ASN A 120 3.20 -15.09 -8.40
C ASN A 120 3.57 -15.38 -9.86
N ALA A 121 3.45 -14.38 -10.75
CA ALA A 121 3.84 -14.50 -12.14
C ALA A 121 4.36 -13.15 -12.66
N ASN A 122 5.42 -13.20 -13.45
CA ASN A 122 5.95 -12.04 -14.18
C ASN A 122 5.23 -11.92 -15.54
N PRO A 123 5.17 -10.71 -16.13
CA PRO A 123 4.66 -10.53 -17.48
C PRO A 123 5.53 -11.30 -18.48
N VAL A 124 4.92 -11.78 -19.56
CA VAL A 124 5.67 -12.45 -20.64
C VAL A 124 6.31 -11.41 -21.54
N ASN A 125 5.66 -10.25 -21.69
CA ASN A 125 6.20 -9.14 -22.46
C ASN A 125 5.96 -7.81 -21.73
N TYR A 126 7.05 -7.19 -21.28
CA TYR A 126 7.00 -5.94 -20.51
C TYR A 126 6.34 -4.76 -21.25
N PHE A 127 6.33 -4.75 -22.59
CA PHE A 127 5.69 -3.67 -23.34
C PHE A 127 4.19 -3.90 -23.55
N ALA A 128 3.76 -5.15 -23.62
CA ALA A 128 2.36 -5.50 -23.90
C ALA A 128 1.50 -5.60 -22.64
N ASP A 129 2.10 -5.92 -21.50
CA ASP A 129 1.45 -6.23 -20.23
C ASP A 129 1.68 -5.17 -19.14
#